data_AF-A0A2G7H1N1-F1
#
_entry.id   AF-A0A2G7H1N1-F1
#
_cell.length_a   1.000
_cell.length_b   1.000
_cell.length_c   1.000
_cell.angle_alpha   90.00
_cell.angle_beta   90.00
_cell.angle_gamma   90.00
#
_symmetry.space_group_name_H-M   'P 1'
#
loop_
_entity.id
_entity.type
_entity.pdbx_description
1 polymer ?
#
loop_
_entity_poly.entity_id
_entity_poly.type
_entity_poly.pdbx_seq_one_letter_code
_entity_poly.pdbx_strand_id
1 'polypeptide(L)'
;MNTAILTTLLSLNAAARAGGTVTADQLTPWLDTHLPSLRSRIEALRDGATWAEVGSLLEAAVQAGQALKPVVLGTARGLLVAHLVGYLIRELLPVTPATAWLHALAQSGVLSGLIEAAYRRVFPGG
;
A
#
# COMPACT_ATOMS: atom_id res chain seq x y z
N MET A 1 4.99 8.26 13.69
CA MET A 1 4.11 8.00 12.53
C MET A 1 4.09 6.52 12.14
N ASN A 2 5.25 5.85 12.05
CA ASN A 2 5.32 4.42 11.70
C ASN A 2 4.51 3.50 12.63
N THR A 3 4.38 3.83 13.92
CA THR A 3 3.64 3.01 14.90
C THR A 3 2.17 2.82 14.55
N ALA A 4 1.46 3.87 14.11
CA ALA A 4 0.03 3.77 13.76
C ALA A 4 -0.19 2.94 12.48
N ILE A 5 0.69 3.11 11.50
CA ILE A 5 0.73 2.31 10.28
C ILE A 5 1.00 0.85 10.63
N LEU A 6 2.02 0.59 11.45
CA LEU A 6 2.42 -0.75 11.86
C LEU A 6 1.29 -1.46 12.60
N THR A 7 0.65 -0.80 13.58
CA THR A 7 -0.52 -1.34 14.28
C THR A 7 -1.66 -1.69 13.31
N THR A 8 -1.94 -0.82 12.34
CA THR A 8 -2.96 -1.06 11.31
C THR A 8 -2.62 -2.28 10.48
N LEU A 9 -1.37 -2.41 10.02
CA LEU A 9 -0.94 -3.54 9.20
C LEU A 9 -0.94 -4.86 9.97
N LEU A 10 -0.52 -4.85 11.24
CA LEU A 10 -0.53 -6.03 12.10
C LEU A 10 -1.95 -6.52 12.41
N SER A 11 -2.92 -5.61 12.49
CA SER A 11 -4.35 -5.97 12.69
C SER A 11 -4.94 -6.82 11.56
N LEU A 12 -4.30 -6.83 10.39
CA LEU A 12 -4.71 -7.67 9.25
C LEU A 12 -4.40 -9.16 9.47
N ASN A 13 -3.62 -9.51 10.50
CA ASN A 13 -3.25 -10.89 10.84
C ASN A 13 -2.73 -11.68 9.62
N ALA A 14 -1.94 -11.03 8.77
CA ALA A 14 -1.38 -11.66 7.58
C ALA A 14 -0.52 -12.87 7.98
N ALA A 15 -0.65 -13.97 7.24
CA ALA A 15 0.13 -15.18 7.51
C ALA A 15 1.61 -14.97 7.16
N ALA A 16 2.48 -15.22 8.12
CA ALA A 16 3.93 -15.19 7.92
C ALA A 16 4.40 -16.46 7.20
N ARG A 17 5.46 -16.33 6.40
CA ARG A 17 6.06 -17.46 5.67
C ARG A 17 6.71 -18.49 6.59
N ALA A 18 7.22 -18.05 7.74
CA ALA A 18 7.79 -18.92 8.77
C ALA A 18 6.72 -19.63 9.63
N GLY A 19 5.43 -19.42 9.34
CA GLY A 19 4.31 -19.87 10.18
C GLY A 19 3.86 -18.78 11.16
N GLY A 20 2.60 -18.87 11.60
CA GLY A 20 1.98 -17.86 12.47
C GLY A 20 1.58 -16.57 11.74
N THR A 21 1.38 -15.51 12.50
CA THR A 21 1.07 -14.16 11.98
C THR A 21 2.34 -13.33 11.85
N VAL A 22 2.32 -12.41 10.89
CA VAL A 22 3.40 -11.43 10.69
C VAL A 22 3.58 -10.58 11.93
N THR A 23 4.83 -10.35 12.33
CA THR A 23 5.19 -9.59 13.53
C THR A 23 5.71 -8.19 13.20
N ALA A 24 5.78 -7.33 14.22
CA ALA A 24 6.33 -5.99 14.12
C ALA A 24 7.78 -5.97 13.59
N ASP A 25 8.64 -6.86 14.11
CA ASP A 25 10.04 -6.96 13.71
C ASP A 25 10.22 -7.37 12.25
N GLN A 26 9.25 -8.09 11.69
CA GLN A 26 9.27 -8.51 10.29
C GLN A 26 8.82 -7.39 9.33
N LEU A 27 7.88 -6.53 9.75
CA LEU A 27 7.37 -5.43 8.92
C LEU A 27 8.14 -4.13 9.06
N THR A 28 8.79 -3.89 10.20
CA THR A 28 9.48 -2.61 10.46
C THR A 28 10.58 -2.32 9.43
N PRO A 29 11.51 -3.25 9.12
CA PRO A 29 12.55 -2.99 8.11
C PRO A 29 11.97 -2.74 6.70
N TRP A 30 10.89 -3.44 6.37
CA TRP A 30 10.17 -3.24 5.11
C TRP A 30 9.51 -1.86 5.04
N LEU A 31 8.84 -1.43 6.12
CA LEU A 31 8.28 -0.09 6.22
C LEU A 31 9.36 0.97 6.11
N ASP A 32 10.46 0.85 6.84
CA ASP A 32 11.55 1.84 6.81
C ASP A 32 12.14 1.98 5.39
N THR A 33 12.15 0.90 4.61
CA THR A 33 12.64 0.91 3.23
C THR A 33 11.65 1.55 2.25
N HIS A 34 10.35 1.20 2.33
CA HIS A 34 9.39 1.54 1.27
C HIS A 34 8.46 2.71 1.59
N LEU A 35 8.20 2.97 2.88
CA LEU A 35 7.30 4.02 3.32
C LEU A 35 7.71 5.42 2.86
N PRO A 36 9.00 5.84 2.90
CA PRO A 36 9.39 7.18 2.46
C PRO A 36 9.04 7.45 0.99
N SER A 37 9.25 6.46 0.12
CA SER A 37 8.94 6.56 -1.32
C SER A 37 7.44 6.63 -1.57
N LEU A 38 6.64 5.78 -0.91
CA LEU A 38 5.18 5.79 -1.04
C LEU A 38 4.58 7.08 -0.49
N ARG A 39 5.10 7.57 0.64
CA ARG A 39 4.71 8.85 1.23
C ARG A 39 4.96 10.00 0.27
N SER A 40 6.18 10.12 -0.26
CA SER A 40 6.55 11.19 -1.20
C SER A 40 5.66 11.19 -2.44
N ARG A 41 5.35 10.02 -2.99
CA ARG A 41 4.46 9.89 -4.16
C ARG A 41 3.03 10.29 -3.85
N ILE A 42 2.53 10.00 -2.65
CA ILE A 42 1.19 10.43 -2.23
C ILE A 42 1.18 11.93 -1.97
N GLU A 43 2.17 12.49 -1.29
CA GLU A 43 2.27 13.94 -1.06
C GLU A 43 2.30 14.74 -2.37
N ALA A 44 2.86 14.17 -3.45
CA ALA A 44 2.83 14.79 -4.78
C ALA A 44 1.40 14.90 -5.38
N LEU A 45 0.42 14.13 -4.88
CA LEU A 45 -0.97 14.14 -5.34
C LEU A 45 -1.83 15.21 -4.64
N ARG A 46 -1.23 16.02 -3.77
CA ARG A 46 -1.94 16.93 -2.85
C ARG A 46 -2.80 17.97 -3.55
N ASP A 47 -2.32 18.51 -4.66
CA ASP A 47 -2.98 19.60 -5.39
C ASP A 47 -3.91 19.07 -6.51
N GLY A 48 -4.06 17.75 -6.58
CA GLY A 48 -4.76 17.04 -7.64
C GLY A 48 -3.92 15.86 -8.13
N ALA A 49 -4.58 14.87 -8.71
CA ALA A 49 -3.93 13.69 -9.24
C ALA A 49 -4.45 13.34 -10.62
N THR A 50 -3.54 12.95 -11.48
CA THR A 50 -3.84 12.32 -12.76
C THR A 50 -3.83 10.80 -12.62
N TRP A 51 -4.51 10.11 -13.54
CA TRP A 51 -4.43 8.65 -13.63
C TRP A 51 -3.00 8.12 -13.86
N ALA A 52 -2.14 8.92 -14.50
CA ALA A 52 -0.73 8.56 -14.70
C ALA A 52 0.05 8.54 -13.38
N GLU A 53 -0.14 9.56 -12.54
CA GLU A 53 0.52 9.65 -11.22
C GLU A 53 0.00 8.57 -10.26
N VAL A 54 -1.31 8.31 -10.28
CA VAL A 54 -1.91 7.17 -9.56
C VAL A 54 -1.35 5.85 -10.08
N GLY A 55 -1.18 5.68 -11.39
CA GLY A 55 -0.53 4.51 -11.98
C GLY A 55 0.89 4.31 -11.46
N SER A 56 1.69 5.38 -11.38
CA SER A 56 3.06 5.33 -10.85
C SER A 56 3.09 5.01 -9.35
N LEU A 57 2.14 5.54 -8.56
CA LEU A 57 1.96 5.17 -7.16
C LEU A 57 1.64 3.68 -7.02
N LEU A 58 0.70 3.15 -7.82
CA LEU A 58 0.31 1.75 -7.80
C LEU A 58 1.47 0.83 -8.17
N GLU A 59 2.28 1.18 -9.18
CA GLU A 59 3.49 0.44 -9.54
C GLU A 59 4.48 0.39 -8.37
N ALA A 60 4.77 1.53 -7.72
CA ALA A 60 5.66 1.58 -6.57
C ALA A 60 5.12 0.76 -5.38
N ALA A 61 3.80 0.80 -5.17
CA ALA A 61 3.12 0.02 -4.14
C ALA A 61 3.25 -1.48 -4.41
N VAL A 62 3.04 -1.91 -5.64
CA VAL A 62 3.18 -3.30 -6.08
C VAL A 62 4.62 -3.81 -5.95
N GLN A 63 5.62 -2.97 -6.28
CA GLN A 63 7.03 -3.28 -6.04
C GLN A 63 7.32 -3.46 -4.54
N ALA A 64 6.82 -2.56 -3.69
CA ALA A 64 6.93 -2.69 -2.24
C ALA A 64 6.28 -4.00 -1.74
N GLY A 65 5.11 -4.36 -2.25
CA GLY A 65 4.47 -5.60 -1.83
C GLY A 65 5.15 -6.87 -2.36
N GLN A 66 5.85 -6.83 -3.50
CA GLN A 66 6.70 -7.97 -3.90
C GLN A 66 7.87 -8.17 -2.92
N ALA A 67 8.44 -7.08 -2.38
CA ALA A 67 9.48 -7.18 -1.37
C ALA A 67 9.01 -7.87 -0.07
N LEU A 68 7.69 -8.02 0.14
CA LEU A 68 7.12 -8.83 1.23
C LEU A 68 7.12 -10.34 0.96
N LYS A 69 7.43 -10.82 -0.26
CA LYS A 69 7.46 -12.27 -0.61
C LYS A 69 8.23 -13.18 0.37
N PRO A 70 9.40 -12.80 0.92
CA PRO A 70 10.10 -13.62 1.91
C PRO A 70 9.39 -13.65 3.27
N VAL A 71 8.58 -12.64 3.59
CA VAL A 71 7.94 -12.46 4.90
C VAL A 71 6.50 -12.97 4.92
N VAL A 72 5.72 -12.68 3.89
CA VAL A 72 4.26 -12.84 3.84
C VAL A 72 3.87 -13.77 2.70
N LEU A 73 2.94 -14.67 2.98
CA LEU A 73 2.44 -15.63 2.00
C LEU A 73 1.34 -15.05 1.10
N GLY A 74 1.36 -15.47 -0.18
CA GLY A 74 0.22 -15.36 -1.10
C GLY A 74 -0.28 -13.94 -1.35
N THR A 75 -1.61 -13.81 -1.36
CA THR A 75 -2.37 -12.60 -1.70
C THR A 75 -2.40 -11.54 -0.60
N ALA A 76 -2.03 -11.91 0.64
CA ALA A 76 -1.99 -10.99 1.77
C ALA A 76 -1.01 -9.82 1.56
N ARG A 77 0.00 -10.00 0.69
CA ARG A 77 0.95 -8.95 0.27
C ARG A 77 0.23 -7.77 -0.39
N GLY A 78 -0.71 -8.05 -1.30
CA GLY A 78 -1.51 -7.02 -1.97
C GLY A 78 -2.41 -6.27 -0.99
N LEU A 79 -3.02 -6.99 -0.04
CA LEU A 79 -3.87 -6.40 0.99
C LEU A 79 -3.10 -5.49 1.94
N LEU A 80 -1.90 -5.88 2.39
CA LEU A 80 -1.03 -5.06 3.24
C LEU A 80 -0.68 -3.75 2.54
N VAL A 81 -0.28 -3.81 1.28
CA VAL A 81 0.05 -2.62 0.49
C VAL A 81 -1.18 -1.75 0.24
N ALA A 82 -2.34 -2.34 -0.06
CA ALA A 82 -3.58 -1.58 -0.25
C ALA A 82 -3.98 -0.82 1.01
N HIS A 83 -3.85 -1.45 2.18
CA HIS A 83 -4.11 -0.78 3.45
C HIS A 83 -3.09 0.32 3.73
N LEU A 84 -1.81 0.09 3.42
CA LEU A 84 -0.78 1.12 3.57
C LEU A 84 -1.09 2.35 2.71
N VAL A 85 -1.34 2.14 1.41
CA VAL A 85 -1.66 3.24 0.48
C VAL A 85 -2.95 3.94 0.90
N GLY A 86 -4.00 3.19 1.24
CA GLY A 86 -5.27 3.76 1.68
C GLY A 86 -5.17 4.51 3.01
N TYR A 87 -4.30 4.09 3.92
CA TYR A 87 -3.98 4.84 5.14
C TYR A 87 -3.26 6.15 4.80
N LEU A 88 -2.23 6.10 3.96
CA LEU A 88 -1.45 7.28 3.59
C LEU A 88 -2.27 8.31 2.82
N ILE A 89 -3.17 7.89 1.92
CA ILE A 89 -4.12 8.79 1.26
C ILE A 89 -4.98 9.53 2.29
N ARG A 90 -5.51 8.81 3.28
CA ARG A 90 -6.36 9.41 4.32
C ARG A 90 -5.59 10.39 5.21
N GLU A 91 -4.34 10.10 5.49
CA GLU A 91 -3.53 10.88 6.44
C GLU A 91 -2.84 12.09 5.78
N LEU A 92 -2.43 11.97 4.52
CA LEU A 92 -1.56 12.95 3.87
C LEU A 92 -2.28 13.84 2.86
N LEU A 93 -3.43 13.39 2.33
CA LEU A 93 -4.18 14.19 1.36
C LEU A 93 -5.30 14.96 2.07
N PRO A 94 -5.41 16.28 1.83
CA PRO A 94 -6.58 17.02 2.25
C PRO A 94 -7.78 16.57 1.42
N VAL A 95 -8.96 16.52 2.03
CA VAL A 95 -10.21 16.24 1.29
C VAL A 95 -10.65 17.53 0.58
N THR A 96 -10.32 17.64 -0.70
CA THR A 96 -10.73 18.74 -1.59
C THR A 96 -11.44 18.17 -2.81
N PRO A 97 -12.16 18.97 -3.62
CA PRO A 97 -12.78 18.45 -4.85
C PRO A 97 -11.78 17.73 -5.78
N ALA A 98 -10.51 18.17 -5.83
CA ALA A 98 -9.47 17.58 -6.67
C ALA A 98 -8.99 16.19 -6.19
N THR A 99 -9.10 15.90 -4.89
CA THR A 99 -8.58 14.70 -4.23
C THR A 99 -9.68 13.80 -3.65
N ALA A 100 -10.93 14.27 -3.58
CA ALA A 100 -12.05 13.54 -2.97
C ALA A 100 -12.26 12.14 -3.56
N TRP A 101 -12.04 11.99 -4.87
CA TRP A 101 -12.13 10.70 -5.55
C TRP A 101 -11.05 9.70 -5.10
N LEU A 102 -9.85 10.17 -4.70
CA LEU A 102 -8.80 9.32 -4.13
C LEU A 102 -9.22 8.79 -2.75
N HIS A 103 -9.87 9.62 -1.93
CA HIS A 103 -10.44 9.16 -0.67
C HIS A 103 -11.55 8.15 -0.88
N ALA A 104 -12.44 8.38 -1.86
CA ALA A 104 -13.47 7.42 -2.24
C ALA A 104 -12.87 6.08 -2.72
N LEU A 105 -11.78 6.12 -3.51
CA LEU A 105 -11.04 4.92 -3.92
C LEU A 105 -10.44 4.17 -2.74
N ALA A 106 -9.83 4.90 -1.80
CA ALA A 106 -9.22 4.31 -0.60
C ALA A 106 -10.25 3.65 0.33
N GLN A 107 -11.52 4.04 0.27
CA GLN A 107 -12.60 3.51 1.12
C GLN A 107 -13.49 2.45 0.46
N SER A 108 -13.55 2.42 -0.88
CA SER A 108 -14.52 1.59 -1.63
C SER A 108 -14.06 0.16 -1.94
N GLY A 109 -12.90 -0.27 -1.44
CA GLY A 109 -12.30 -1.57 -1.78
C GLY A 109 -11.73 -1.65 -3.20
N VAL A 110 -12.03 -0.67 -4.07
CA VAL A 110 -11.52 -0.57 -5.45
C VAL A 110 -9.99 -0.50 -5.48
N LEU A 111 -9.36 0.14 -4.50
CA LEU A 111 -7.90 0.23 -4.39
C LEU A 111 -7.21 -1.15 -4.38
N SER A 112 -7.80 -2.15 -3.72
CA SER A 112 -7.25 -3.51 -3.71
C SER A 112 -7.30 -4.14 -5.10
N GLY A 113 -8.39 -3.92 -5.85
CA GLY A 113 -8.51 -4.40 -7.24
C GLY A 113 -7.54 -3.69 -8.19
N LEU A 114 -7.30 -2.38 -8.01
CA LEU A 114 -6.30 -1.64 -8.78
C LEU A 114 -4.88 -2.13 -8.49
N ILE A 115 -4.56 -2.42 -7.23
CA ILE A 115 -3.26 -3.00 -6.85
C ILE A 115 -3.11 -4.40 -7.45
N GLU A 116 -4.15 -5.24 -7.42
CA GLU A 116 -4.12 -6.56 -8.04
C GLU A 116 -3.91 -6.49 -9.56
N ALA A 117 -4.63 -5.59 -10.24
CA ALA A 117 -4.44 -5.35 -11.67
C ALA A 117 -3.01 -4.86 -11.99
N ALA A 118 -2.48 -3.95 -11.16
CA ALA A 118 -1.10 -3.49 -11.29
C ALA A 118 -0.08 -4.62 -11.02
N TYR A 119 -0.34 -5.52 -10.07
CA TYR A 119 0.44 -6.74 -9.85
C TYR A 119 0.53 -7.60 -11.10
N ARG A 120 -0.62 -7.90 -11.72
CA ARG A 120 -0.68 -8.72 -12.95
C ARG A 120 0.06 -8.07 -14.12
N ARG A 121 0.01 -6.74 -14.22
CA ARG A 121 0.72 -5.97 -15.26
C ARG A 121 2.23 -5.95 -15.07
N VAL A 122 2.69 -5.69 -13.83
CA VAL A 122 4.12 -5.56 -13.52
C VAL A 122 4.80 -6.94 -13.42
N PHE A 123 4.06 -7.97 -13.00
CA PHE A 123 4.54 -9.34 -12.83
C PHE A 123 3.67 -10.35 -13.59
N PRO A 124 3.71 -10.38 -14.93
CA PRO A 124 2.96 -11.34 -15.73
C PRO A 124 3.56 -12.75 -15.53
N GLY A 125 2.89 -13.61 -14.76
CA GLY A 125 3.30 -14.99 -14.49
C GLY A 125 3.64 -15.31 -13.03
N GLY A 126 3.34 -14.41 -12.08
CA GLY A 126 3.50 -14.63 -10.64
C GLY A 126 2.42 -15.47 -9.98
#